data_AF-A0A238JLH2-F1
#
_entry.id   AF-A0A238JLH2-F1
#
_cell.length_a   1.000
_cell.length_b   1.000
_cell.length_c   1.000
_cell.angle_alpha   90.00
_cell.angle_beta   90.00
_cell.angle_gamma   90.00
#
_symmetry.space_group_name_H-M   'P 1'
#
loop_
_entity.id
_entity.type
_entity.pdbx_description
1 polymer ?
#
loop_
_entity_poly.entity_id
_entity_poly.type
_entity_poly.pdbx_seq_one_letter_code
_entity_poly.pdbx_strand_id
1 'polypeptide(L)'
;MGRVRHFHAKNVRPAVHALIESEGWSFMDGVRGSVFTVPGDQEGGVDFAPLLQILADNSYDGWIVIEAEQDPDLRNPLLYQTLGLHTLKRIAREVGLIPG
;
A
#
# COMPACT_ATOMS: atom_id res chain seq x y z
N MET A 1 7.08 -4.71 -18.76
CA MET A 1 7.23 -3.59 -17.79
C MET A 1 7.85 -2.29 -18.33
N GLY A 2 8.08 -2.10 -19.65
CA GLY A 2 8.91 -0.98 -20.16
C GLY A 2 8.46 0.47 -19.89
N ARG A 3 7.30 0.71 -19.27
CA ARG A 3 6.80 2.04 -18.90
C ARG A 3 6.70 2.29 -17.39
N VAL A 4 6.79 1.25 -16.55
CA VAL A 4 6.69 1.40 -15.09
C VAL A 4 8.10 1.61 -14.55
N ARG A 5 8.34 2.79 -13.98
CA ARG A 5 9.65 3.15 -13.39
C ARG A 5 9.62 3.14 -11.86
N HIS A 6 8.48 3.50 -11.26
CA HIS A 6 8.25 3.52 -9.82
C HIS A 6 6.93 2.82 -9.51
N PHE A 7 6.87 2.10 -8.39
CA PHE A 7 5.67 1.46 -7.87
C PHE A 7 5.36 2.04 -6.49
N HIS A 8 4.19 2.68 -6.34
CA HIS A 8 3.74 3.17 -5.04
C HIS A 8 2.80 2.16 -4.40
N ALA A 9 3.20 1.62 -3.26
CA ALA A 9 2.44 0.68 -2.47
C ALA A 9 1.56 1.43 -1.45
N LYS A 10 0.43 1.94 -1.95
CA LYS A 10 -0.63 2.56 -1.15
C LYS A 10 -1.79 1.58 -1.02
N ASN A 11 -2.25 1.34 0.21
CA ASN A 11 -3.41 0.49 0.47
C ASN A 11 -4.63 1.38 0.81
N VAL A 12 -5.82 0.82 0.70
CA VAL A 12 -7.09 1.52 0.93
C VAL A 12 -7.94 0.75 1.93
N ARG A 13 -8.61 1.43 2.85
CA ARG A 13 -9.60 0.84 3.77
C ARG A 13 -10.97 0.81 3.09
N PRO A 14 -11.50 -0.36 2.65
CA PRO A 14 -12.73 -0.41 1.86
C PRO A 14 -13.95 0.16 2.58
N ALA A 15 -14.02 -0.01 3.91
CA ALA A 15 -15.11 0.53 4.72
C ALA A 15 -15.15 2.08 4.67
N VAL A 16 -14.00 2.75 4.73
CA VAL A 16 -13.92 4.22 4.64
C VAL A 16 -14.20 4.67 3.19
N HIS A 17 -13.69 3.93 2.20
CA HIS A 17 -13.98 4.21 0.79
C HIS A 17 -15.48 4.18 0.49
N ALA A 18 -16.20 3.18 1.01
CA ALA A 18 -17.65 3.09 0.86
C ALA A 18 -18.38 4.30 1.47
N LEU A 19 -17.92 4.80 2.63
CA LEU A 19 -18.46 6.01 3.24
C LEU A 19 -18.25 7.24 2.36
N ILE A 20 -17.03 7.42 1.82
CA ILE A 20 -16.69 8.52 0.91
C ILE A 20 -17.64 8.56 -0.29
N GLU A 21 -17.88 7.41 -0.92
CA GLU A 21 -18.78 7.31 -2.06
C GLU A 21 -20.24 7.58 -1.68
N SER A 22 -20.69 7.03 -0.55
CA SER A 22 -22.08 7.17 -0.11
C SER A 22 -22.44 8.58 0.36
N GLU A 23 -21.47 9.30 0.93
CA GLU A 23 -21.67 10.62 1.53
C GLU A 23 -21.12 11.76 0.65
N GLY A 24 -20.50 11.45 -0.49
CA GLY A 24 -19.97 12.43 -1.43
C GLY A 24 -18.80 13.25 -0.86
N TRP A 25 -17.95 12.62 -0.04
CA TRP A 25 -16.80 13.30 0.57
C TRP A 25 -15.80 13.75 -0.49
N SER A 26 -15.12 14.87 -0.23
CA SER A 26 -13.99 15.28 -1.06
C SER A 26 -12.80 14.35 -0.84
N PHE A 27 -11.81 14.40 -1.75
CA PHE A 27 -10.55 13.68 -1.57
C PHE A 27 -9.88 13.99 -0.23
N MET A 28 -9.85 15.27 0.16
CA MET A 28 -9.22 15.70 1.41
C MET A 28 -10.00 15.23 2.64
N ASP A 29 -11.32 15.11 2.54
CA ASP A 29 -12.14 14.53 3.61
C ASP A 29 -11.86 13.03 3.73
N GLY A 30 -11.70 12.32 2.62
CA GLY A 30 -11.29 10.92 2.61
C GLY A 30 -9.90 10.69 3.23
N VAL A 31 -8.92 11.55 2.91
CA VAL A 31 -7.59 11.52 3.53
C VAL A 31 -7.69 11.73 5.04
N ARG A 32 -8.42 12.76 5.49
CA ARG A 32 -8.66 13.00 6.93
C ARG A 32 -9.44 11.86 7.60
N GLY A 33 -10.34 11.23 6.86
CA GLY A 33 -11.08 10.02 7.26
C GLY A 33 -10.23 8.75 7.29
N SER A 34 -8.91 8.85 7.04
CA SER A 34 -7.99 7.70 7.05
C SER A 34 -8.36 6.63 6.00
N VAL A 35 -8.75 7.05 4.80
CA VAL A 35 -9.03 6.09 3.71
C VAL A 35 -7.79 5.31 3.26
N PHE A 36 -6.61 5.93 3.32
CA PHE A 36 -5.36 5.29 2.92
C PHE A 36 -4.63 4.65 4.11
N THR A 37 -3.92 3.56 3.82
CA THR A 37 -3.10 2.84 4.78
C THR A 37 -1.93 2.14 4.10
N VAL A 38 -1.12 1.44 4.88
CA VAL A 38 0.06 0.70 4.46
C VAL A 38 -0.27 -0.74 4.03
N PRO A 39 0.57 -1.39 3.22
CA PRO A 39 0.49 -2.83 2.99
C PRO A 39 0.51 -3.62 4.32
N GLY A 40 -0.35 -4.64 4.44
CA GLY A 40 -0.40 -5.49 5.63
C GLY A 40 -1.23 -4.95 6.80
N ASP A 41 -1.80 -3.74 6.70
CA ASP A 41 -2.88 -3.33 7.59
C ASP A 41 -4.10 -4.26 7.37
N GLN A 42 -4.67 -4.76 8.47
CA GLN A 42 -5.82 -5.67 8.45
C GLN A 42 -7.09 -5.00 7.92
N GLU A 43 -7.17 -3.67 8.02
CA GLU A 43 -8.26 -2.88 7.47
C GLU A 43 -8.08 -2.60 5.97
N GLY A 44 -6.91 -2.92 5.41
CA GLY A 44 -6.57 -2.67 4.01
C GLY A 44 -7.15 -3.70 3.04
N GLY A 45 -7.58 -3.26 1.87
CA GLY A 45 -8.25 -4.10 0.87
C GLY A 45 -7.41 -4.52 -0.33
N VAL A 46 -6.18 -4.01 -0.50
CA VAL A 46 -5.31 -4.35 -1.64
C VAL A 46 -4.46 -5.58 -1.31
N ASP A 47 -4.58 -6.63 -2.13
CA ASP A 47 -3.65 -7.76 -2.13
C ASP A 47 -2.43 -7.43 -2.99
N PHE A 48 -1.27 -7.34 -2.34
CA PHE A 48 -0.01 -6.99 -2.98
C PHE A 48 0.72 -8.20 -3.61
N ALA A 49 0.40 -9.44 -3.22
CA ALA A 49 1.09 -10.62 -3.76
C ALA A 49 1.03 -10.73 -5.28
N PRO A 50 -0.14 -10.67 -5.94
CA PRO A 50 -0.21 -10.73 -7.40
C PRO A 50 0.46 -9.52 -8.07
N LEU A 51 0.46 -8.35 -7.42
CA LEU A 51 1.11 -7.15 -7.95
C LEU A 51 2.63 -7.31 -7.97
N LEU A 52 3.23 -7.79 -6.87
CA LEU A 52 4.66 -8.04 -6.81
C LEU A 52 5.08 -9.22 -7.70
N GLN A 53 4.23 -10.23 -7.90
CA GLN A 53 4.49 -11.30 -8.86
C GLN A 53 4.65 -10.75 -10.29
N ILE A 54 3.78 -9.83 -10.70
CA ILE A 54 3.89 -9.18 -12.03
C ILE A 54 5.20 -8.38 -12.15
N LEU A 55 5.64 -7.73 -11.07
CA LEU A 55 6.95 -7.06 -11.03
C LEU A 55 8.09 -8.05 -11.21
N ALA A 56 8.05 -9.19 -10.50
CA ALA A 56 9.07 -10.24 -10.55
C ALA A 56 9.17 -10.86 -11.95
N ASP A 57 8.03 -11.25 -12.54
CA ASP A 57 7.94 -11.88 -13.86
C ASP A 57 8.50 -10.99 -14.98
N ASN A 58 8.58 -9.69 -14.74
CA ASN A 58 9.12 -8.72 -15.69
C ASN A 58 10.51 -8.20 -15.31
N SER A 59 11.19 -8.81 -14.33
CA SER A 59 12.52 -8.40 -13.88
C SER A 59 12.58 -6.91 -13.48
N TYR A 60 11.56 -6.42 -12.78
CA TYR A 60 11.51 -5.04 -12.31
C TYR A 60 12.63 -4.78 -11.28
N ASP A 61 13.40 -3.72 -11.50
CA ASP A 61 14.57 -3.33 -10.69
C ASP A 61 14.46 -1.91 -10.12
N GLY A 62 13.27 -1.31 -10.21
CA GLY A 62 13.01 0.06 -9.75
C GLY A 62 12.55 0.15 -8.30
N TRP A 63 12.14 1.35 -7.89
CA TRP A 63 11.71 1.64 -6.52
C TRP A 63 10.27 1.21 -6.23
N ILE A 64 10.11 0.50 -5.12
CA ILE A 64 8.83 0.28 -4.44
C ILE A 64 8.77 1.23 -3.24
N VAL A 65 7.82 2.16 -3.25
CA VAL A 65 7.67 3.21 -2.23
C VAL A 65 6.38 2.98 -1.47
N ILE A 66 6.43 2.89 -0.13
CA ILE A 66 5.21 2.88 0.68
C ILE A 66 4.71 4.32 0.81
N GLU A 67 3.44 4.55 0.48
CA GLU A 67 2.81 5.86 0.55
C GLU A 67 1.46 5.75 1.23
N ALA A 68 1.30 6.33 2.41
CA ALA A 68 0.04 6.29 3.17
C ALA A 68 -0.14 7.57 3.98
N GLU A 69 -1.09 8.42 3.57
CA GLU A 69 -1.50 9.60 4.31
C GLU A 69 -2.38 9.16 5.49
N GLN A 70 -1.87 9.34 6.70
CA GLN A 70 -2.56 8.99 7.93
C GLN A 70 -2.31 10.07 8.98
N ASP A 71 -3.25 10.24 9.90
CA ASP A 71 -3.05 11.07 11.08
C ASP A 71 -2.01 10.41 12.01
N PRO A 72 -0.82 11.04 12.23
CA PRO A 72 0.24 10.45 13.03
C PRO A 72 -0.11 10.31 14.52
N ASP A 73 -1.08 11.07 15.02
CA ASP A 73 -1.54 10.98 16.41
C ASP A 73 -2.42 9.75 16.63
N LEU A 74 -3.14 9.31 15.58
CA LEU A 74 -3.97 8.11 15.59
C LEU A 74 -3.20 6.87 15.11
N ARG A 75 -2.28 7.04 14.16
CA ARG A 75 -1.58 5.97 13.45
C ARG A 75 -0.09 6.24 13.47
N ASN A 76 0.59 5.73 14.49
CA ASN A 76 2.02 5.96 14.70
C ASN A 76 2.83 5.66 13.42
N PRO A 77 3.56 6.64 12.85
CA PRO A 77 4.23 6.46 11.57
C PRO A 77 5.28 5.34 11.57
N LEU A 78 6.06 5.21 12.63
CA LEU A 78 7.09 4.17 12.72
C LEU A 78 6.48 2.78 12.70
N LEU A 79 5.41 2.56 13.47
CA LEU A 79 4.71 1.27 13.54
C LEU A 79 4.13 0.89 12.18
N TYR A 80 3.35 1.79 11.57
CA TYR A 80 2.68 1.51 10.30
C TYR A 80 3.66 1.33 9.14
N GLN A 81 4.67 2.19 9.03
CA GLN A 81 5.67 2.05 7.96
C GLN A 81 6.54 0.79 8.15
N THR A 82 6.80 0.39 9.40
CA THR A 82 7.47 -0.90 9.69
C THR A 82 6.62 -2.09 9.25
N LEU A 83 5.31 -2.06 9.54
CA LEU A 83 4.36 -3.08 9.07
C LEU A 83 4.33 -3.18 7.54
N GLY A 84 4.22 -2.03 6.86
CA GLY A 84 4.25 -1.94 5.40
C GLY A 84 5.53 -2.54 4.82
N LEU A 85 6.68 -2.13 5.36
CA LEU A 85 7.98 -2.60 4.89
C LEU A 85 8.17 -4.09 5.10
N HIS A 86 7.83 -4.59 6.28
CA HIS A 86 7.93 -6.01 6.59
C HIS A 86 7.04 -6.84 5.65
N THR A 87 5.80 -6.40 5.44
CA THR A 87 4.83 -7.07 4.56
C THR A 87 5.34 -7.13 3.13
N LEU A 88 5.75 -6.00 2.55
CA LEU A 88 6.25 -5.96 1.18
C LEU A 88 7.54 -6.78 1.02
N LYS A 89 8.49 -6.70 1.96
CA LYS A 89 9.72 -7.50 1.89
C LYS A 89 9.43 -9.00 1.96
N ARG A 90 8.50 -9.42 2.81
CA ARG A 90 8.09 -10.84 2.90
C ARG A 90 7.53 -11.32 1.56
N ILE A 91 6.53 -10.61 1.03
CA ILE A 91 5.90 -10.95 -0.25
C ILE A 91 6.93 -10.92 -1.39
N ALA A 92 7.78 -9.89 -1.44
CA ALA A 92 8.81 -9.74 -2.46
C ALA A 92 9.78 -10.94 -2.51
N ARG A 93 10.14 -11.51 -1.34
CA ARG A 93 10.94 -12.73 -1.27
C ARG A 93 10.14 -13.95 -1.72
N GLU A 94 8.90 -14.10 -1.27
CA GLU A 94 8.02 -15.21 -1.62
C GLU A 94 7.81 -15.34 -3.14
N VAL A 95 7.65 -14.21 -3.84
CA VAL A 95 7.47 -14.16 -5.30
C VAL A 95 8.78 -14.10 -6.10
N GLY A 96 9.94 -14.11 -5.42
CA GLY A 96 11.25 -14.05 -6.07
C GLY A 96 11.63 -12.69 -6.68
N LEU A 97 10.97 -11.60 -6.28
CA LEU A 97 11.31 -10.24 -6.73
C LEU A 97 12.64 -9.76 -6.13
N ILE A 98 12.93 -10.15 -4.89
CA ILE A 98 14.21 -9.87 -4.22
C ILE A 98 14.82 -11.15 -3.64
N PRO A 99 16.13 -11.20 -3.38
CA PRO A 99 16.76 -12.34 -2.73
C PRO A 99 16.19 -12.62 -1.33
N GLY A 100 16.19 -13.91 -0.96
CA GLY A 100 15.77 -14.42 0.35
C GLY A 100 16.57 -13.86 1.52
#